data_AF-A0A2V9S5P8-F1
#
_entry.id   AF-A0A2V9S5P8-F1
#
_cell.length_a   1.000
_cell.length_b   1.000
_cell.length_c   1.000
_cell.angle_alpha   90.00
_cell.angle_beta   90.00
_cell.angle_gamma   90.00
#
_symmetry.space_group_name_H-M   'P 1'
#
loop_
_entity.id
_entity.type
_entity.pdbx_description
1 polymer ?
#
loop_
_entity_poly.entity_id
_entity_poly.type
_entity_poly.pdbx_seq_one_letter_code
_entity_poly.pdbx_strand_id
1 'polypeptide(L)'
;MRLAYEQVRIMHTLIATLFVTAALAQTAPSAKRPPDEGQTPSTSEALSRTHPSKLRPFLGAVRHQGNTYVLRAGDLQYKLDDSAQARAYDGQNVKIMGTLDQHSNTVHIQTIESFPAK
;
A
#
# COMPACT_ATOMS: atom_id res chain seq x y z
N MET A 1 33.19 1.47 16.78
CA MET A 1 32.17 1.10 15.78
C MET A 1 31.00 0.40 16.45
N ARG A 2 30.05 1.16 17.00
CA ARG A 2 28.69 0.73 17.35
C ARG A 2 27.84 1.99 17.47
N LEU A 3 26.99 2.26 16.48
CA LEU A 3 25.85 3.15 16.67
C LEU A 3 24.58 2.33 16.51
N ALA A 4 24.03 1.97 17.66
CA ALA A 4 22.69 1.45 17.81
C ALA A 4 21.74 2.63 17.99
N TYR A 5 20.56 2.52 17.37
CA TYR A 5 19.25 2.90 17.91
C TYR A 5 19.07 4.27 18.58
N GLU A 6 18.37 5.20 17.90
CA GLU A 6 17.21 5.96 18.45
C GLU A 6 16.69 7.01 17.44
N GLN A 7 15.68 6.67 16.65
CA GLN A 7 14.85 7.69 15.96
C GLN A 7 13.37 7.31 16.02
N VAL A 8 12.88 7.09 17.24
CA VAL A 8 11.45 7.00 17.53
C VAL A 8 11.11 8.02 18.61
N ARG A 9 10.20 8.95 18.26
CA ARG A 9 9.52 9.99 19.07
C ARG A 9 10.19 11.37 19.13
N ILE A 10 9.75 12.26 18.24
CA ILE A 10 9.50 13.65 18.63
C ILE A 10 8.07 14.02 18.25
N MET A 11 7.28 14.18 19.30
CA MET A 11 5.92 14.68 19.41
C MET A 11 5.89 16.18 19.06
N HIS A 12 4.98 16.64 18.19
CA HIS A 12 4.60 18.07 18.10
C HIS A 12 3.10 18.19 17.82
N THR A 13 2.35 18.35 18.91
CA THR A 13 0.92 18.69 18.98
C THR A 13 0.73 20.21 18.80
N LEU A 14 -0.29 20.68 18.07
CA LEU A 14 -1.04 21.97 18.26
C LEU A 14 -2.15 22.11 17.17
N ILE A 15 -3.46 21.90 17.45
CA ILE A 15 -4.57 22.81 17.88
C ILE A 15 -5.11 23.79 16.80
N ALA A 16 -6.43 23.70 16.48
CA ALA A 16 -7.43 24.81 16.52
C ALA A 16 -8.64 24.69 15.53
N THR A 17 -9.81 24.33 16.08
CA THR A 17 -11.13 25.01 16.00
C THR A 17 -11.84 25.37 14.67
N LEU A 18 -12.95 24.63 14.42
CA LEU A 18 -14.33 25.02 14.02
C LEU A 18 -14.62 26.03 12.87
N PHE A 19 -15.44 25.63 11.89
CA PHE A 19 -16.62 26.40 11.41
C PHE A 19 -17.63 25.47 10.69
N VAL A 20 -18.88 25.48 11.15
CA VAL A 20 -20.06 24.89 10.52
C VAL A 20 -20.74 25.96 9.67
N THR A 21 -21.10 25.64 8.43
CA THR A 21 -22.22 26.28 7.72
C THR A 21 -22.96 25.25 6.87
N ALA A 22 -24.26 25.12 7.13
CA ALA A 22 -25.23 24.38 6.34
C ALA A 22 -25.95 25.34 5.38
N ALA A 23 -26.26 24.91 4.14
CA ALA A 23 -27.45 25.35 3.40
C ALA A 23 -27.66 24.57 2.08
N LEU A 24 -28.74 23.76 2.11
CA LEU A 24 -29.81 23.57 1.12
C LEU A 24 -29.53 23.27 -0.38
N ALA A 25 -29.86 22.02 -0.72
CA ALA A 25 -30.85 21.59 -1.73
C ALA A 25 -30.51 21.71 -3.24
N GLN A 26 -30.59 20.59 -3.96
CA GLN A 26 -31.72 20.26 -4.87
C GLN A 26 -31.49 18.98 -5.71
N THR A 27 -32.54 18.12 -5.72
CA THR A 27 -33.12 17.29 -6.84
C THR A 27 -32.21 16.34 -7.64
N ALA A 28 -32.55 15.11 -8.07
CA ALA A 28 -33.78 14.34 -8.23
C ALA A 28 -33.41 12.82 -8.39
N PRO A 29 -34.38 11.88 -8.36
CA PRO A 29 -34.13 10.44 -8.30
C PRO A 29 -34.04 9.74 -9.67
N SER A 30 -33.52 8.50 -9.63
CA SER A 30 -33.43 7.50 -10.71
C SER A 30 -32.20 7.60 -11.63
N ALA A 31 -31.25 6.68 -11.46
CA ALA A 31 -31.25 5.45 -12.27
C ALA A 31 -29.98 4.61 -12.01
N LYS A 32 -30.22 3.29 -12.04
CA LYS A 32 -29.28 2.23 -12.44
C LYS A 32 -28.21 1.78 -11.42
N ARG A 33 -28.60 0.69 -10.75
CA ARG A 33 -27.77 -0.36 -10.14
C ARG A 33 -26.40 -0.50 -10.84
N PRO A 34 -25.25 -0.34 -10.15
CA PRO A 34 -23.98 -0.78 -10.70
C PRO A 34 -23.95 -2.32 -10.75
N PRO A 35 -23.58 -2.92 -11.88
CA PRO A 35 -23.29 -4.34 -11.98
C PRO A 35 -21.91 -4.64 -11.37
N ASP A 36 -21.83 -5.75 -10.66
CA ASP A 36 -20.70 -6.69 -10.61
C ASP A 36 -19.30 -6.05 -10.77
N GLU A 37 -18.69 -5.66 -9.65
CA GLU A 37 -17.31 -5.15 -9.60
C GLU A 37 -16.31 -6.31 -9.66
N GLY A 38 -16.35 -7.07 -10.75
CA GLY A 38 -15.28 -7.97 -11.18
C GLY A 38 -14.13 -7.16 -11.77
N GLN A 39 -13.33 -6.49 -10.94
CA GLN A 39 -12.11 -5.82 -11.39
C GLN A 39 -11.05 -6.86 -11.77
N THR A 40 -10.96 -7.13 -13.08
CA THR A 40 -9.80 -7.73 -13.74
C THR A 40 -8.55 -6.88 -13.48
N PRO A 41 -7.43 -7.43 -12.97
CA PRO A 41 -6.19 -6.66 -12.90
C PRO A 41 -5.59 -6.56 -14.31
N SER A 42 -5.70 -5.38 -14.92
CA SER A 42 -4.97 -5.02 -16.13
C SER A 42 -3.47 -5.10 -15.87
N THR A 43 -2.82 -6.09 -16.47
CA THR A 43 -1.41 -6.05 -16.81
C THR A 43 -1.15 -4.79 -17.65
N SER A 44 -0.34 -3.88 -17.14
CA SER A 44 0.25 -2.80 -17.93
C SER A 44 1.74 -2.83 -17.71
N GLU A 45 2.43 -3.46 -18.66
CA GLU A 45 3.87 -3.43 -18.82
C GLU A 45 4.32 -2.06 -19.35
N ALA A 46 5.46 -1.61 -18.81
CA ALA A 46 6.47 -0.70 -19.39
C ALA A 46 5.97 0.66 -19.94
N LEU A 47 6.46 1.80 -19.49
CA LEU A 47 7.85 2.26 -19.58
C LEU A 47 7.91 3.53 -18.72
N SER A 48 9.02 3.77 -18.02
CA SER A 48 9.79 5.00 -18.23
C SER A 48 10.97 5.11 -17.25
N ARG A 49 12.09 5.57 -17.82
CA ARG A 49 13.30 5.99 -17.13
C ARG A 49 12.98 7.23 -16.27
N THR A 50 13.60 7.29 -15.11
CA THR A 50 13.54 8.39 -14.12
C THR A 50 12.14 8.72 -13.63
N HIS A 51 11.61 7.88 -12.73
CA HIS A 51 10.34 8.15 -12.05
C HIS A 51 10.64 8.52 -10.60
N PRO A 52 10.19 9.69 -10.09
CA PRO A 52 10.03 9.82 -8.65
C PRO A 52 9.18 8.62 -8.20
N SER A 53 9.65 7.93 -7.16
CA SER A 53 9.07 6.71 -6.59
C SER A 53 7.55 6.85 -6.45
N LYS A 54 6.81 6.39 -7.46
CA LYS A 54 5.36 6.61 -7.58
C LYS A 54 4.64 5.52 -6.80
N LEU A 55 3.70 5.94 -5.94
CA LEU A 55 2.87 5.02 -5.17
C LEU A 55 2.01 4.17 -6.11
N ARG A 56 2.04 2.84 -5.95
CA ARG A 56 1.32 1.89 -6.80
C ARG A 56 0.88 0.62 -6.05
N PRO A 57 -0.16 -0.09 -6.53
CA PRO A 57 -0.52 -1.41 -6.05
C PRO A 57 0.47 -2.50 -6.40
N PHE A 58 0.79 -3.31 -5.40
CA PHE A 58 1.44 -4.60 -5.54
C PHE A 58 0.55 -5.67 -4.90
N LEU A 59 0.14 -6.66 -5.69
CA LEU A 59 -0.69 -7.76 -5.23
C LEU A 59 0.15 -9.03 -5.20
N GLY A 60 0.01 -9.82 -4.15
CA GLY A 60 0.75 -11.08 -4.03
C GLY A 60 0.66 -11.69 -2.64
N ALA A 61 1.34 -12.80 -2.44
CA ALA A 61 1.44 -13.44 -1.14
C ALA A 61 2.65 -12.94 -0.37
N VAL A 62 2.49 -12.54 0.88
CA VAL A 62 3.63 -12.29 1.76
C VAL A 62 4.23 -13.63 2.16
N ARG A 63 5.55 -13.75 2.05
CA ARG A 63 6.30 -14.94 2.46
C ARG A 63 7.53 -14.53 3.24
N HIS A 64 7.78 -15.22 4.34
CA HIS A 64 9.05 -15.17 5.01
C HIS A 64 10.13 -15.89 4.17
N GLN A 65 11.23 -15.21 3.89
CA GLN A 65 12.39 -15.75 3.17
C GLN A 65 13.67 -15.42 3.94
N GLY A 66 14.23 -16.45 4.60
CA GLY A 66 15.44 -16.33 5.42
C GLY A 66 15.22 -15.41 6.62
N ASN A 67 15.72 -14.18 6.52
CA ASN A 67 15.64 -13.15 7.56
C ASN A 67 14.77 -11.94 7.15
N THR A 68 14.10 -12.02 6.01
CA THR A 68 13.33 -10.91 5.42
C THR A 68 11.97 -11.38 4.96
N TYR A 69 11.04 -10.45 4.75
CA TYR A 69 9.77 -10.74 4.10
C TYR A 69 9.80 -10.31 2.64
N VAL A 70 9.15 -11.11 1.80
CA VAL A 70 9.01 -10.84 0.38
C VAL A 70 7.54 -10.91 -0.03
N LEU A 71 7.16 -10.08 -0.99
CA LEU A 71 5.90 -10.21 -1.72
C LEU A 71 6.14 -11.07 -2.96
N ARG A 72 5.43 -12.19 -3.06
CA ARG A 72 5.48 -13.09 -4.22
C ARG A 72 4.25 -12.86 -5.10
N ALA A 73 4.49 -12.45 -6.34
CA ALA A 73 3.47 -12.20 -7.36
C ALA A 73 3.77 -13.09 -8.58
N GLY A 74 3.25 -14.32 -8.58
CA GLY A 74 3.61 -15.34 -9.56
C GLY A 74 5.10 -15.70 -9.48
N ASP A 75 5.83 -15.48 -10.57
CA ASP A 75 7.28 -15.66 -10.69
C ASP A 75 8.08 -14.46 -10.19
N LEU A 76 7.42 -13.32 -9.96
CA LEU A 76 8.05 -12.11 -9.46
C LEU A 76 8.12 -12.14 -7.93
N GLN A 77 9.22 -11.61 -7.41
CA GLN A 77 9.46 -11.51 -5.98
C GLN A 77 10.05 -10.15 -5.64
N TYR A 78 9.47 -9.48 -4.65
CA TYR A 78 9.88 -8.15 -4.20
C TYR A 78 10.21 -8.19 -2.72
N LYS A 79 11.33 -7.62 -2.31
CA LYS A 79 11.64 -7.47 -0.88
C LYS A 79 10.70 -6.46 -0.25
N LEU A 80 10.35 -6.67 1.02
CA LEU A 80 9.57 -5.72 1.80
C LEU A 80 10.48 -5.03 2.80
N ASP A 81 10.54 -3.70 2.72
CA ASP A 81 11.31 -2.87 3.64
C ASP A 81 10.78 -3.00 5.08
N ASP A 82 9.46 -2.86 5.23
CA ASP A 82 8.79 -2.88 6.52
C ASP A 82 8.38 -4.31 6.93
N SER A 83 9.39 -5.10 7.30
CA SER A 83 9.24 -6.50 7.71
C SER A 83 8.31 -6.68 8.93
N ALA A 84 8.21 -5.66 9.79
CA ALA A 84 7.32 -5.68 10.95
C ALA A 84 5.84 -5.67 10.54
N GLN A 85 5.47 -4.81 9.58
CA GLN A 85 4.12 -4.81 9.02
C GLN A 85 3.84 -6.09 8.23
N ALA A 86 4.80 -6.51 7.39
CA ALA A 86 4.66 -7.69 6.55
C ALA A 86 4.44 -8.98 7.35
N ARG A 87 5.09 -9.13 8.51
CA ARG A 87 4.97 -10.30 9.38
C ARG A 87 3.54 -10.64 9.78
N ALA A 88 2.67 -9.63 9.97
CA ALA A 88 1.27 -9.86 10.33
C ALA A 88 0.47 -10.57 9.23
N TYR A 89 0.98 -10.56 8.00
CA TYR A 89 0.36 -11.12 6.81
C TYR A 89 1.12 -12.31 6.24
N ASP A 90 2.06 -12.91 6.99
CA ASP A 90 2.83 -14.06 6.50
C ASP A 90 1.92 -15.19 6.01
N GLY A 91 2.19 -15.66 4.79
CA GLY A 91 1.40 -16.67 4.09
C GLY A 91 0.08 -16.18 3.49
N GLN A 92 -0.31 -14.93 3.73
CA GLN A 92 -1.56 -14.35 3.21
C GLN A 92 -1.34 -13.60 1.90
N ASN A 93 -2.37 -13.60 1.07
CA ASN A 93 -2.45 -12.72 -0.09
C ASN A 93 -2.85 -11.31 0.38
N VAL A 94 -2.16 -10.31 -0.15
CA VAL A 94 -2.31 -8.91 0.25
C VAL A 94 -2.27 -7.98 -0.95
N LYS A 95 -2.81 -6.78 -0.74
CA LYS A 95 -2.60 -5.61 -1.58
C LYS A 95 -1.73 -4.62 -0.81
N ILE A 96 -0.56 -4.32 -1.37
CA ILE A 96 0.39 -3.34 -0.82
C ILE A 96 0.31 -2.06 -1.65
N MET A 97 0.03 -0.94 -1.01
CA MET A 97 0.27 0.40 -1.54
C MET A 97 1.69 0.82 -1.16
N GLY A 98 2.54 1.05 -2.16
CA GLY A 98 3.93 1.33 -1.91
C GLY A 98 4.67 1.90 -3.09
N THR A 99 5.96 2.15 -2.91
CA THR A 99 6.88 2.53 -3.98
C THR A 99 7.91 1.42 -4.17
N LEU A 100 8.33 1.17 -5.41
CA LEU A 100 9.38 0.20 -5.69
C LEU A 100 10.71 0.93 -5.84
N ASP A 101 11.65 0.62 -4.96
CA ASP A 101 13.06 0.91 -5.18
C ASP A 101 13.62 -0.09 -6.19
N GLN A 102 13.85 0.39 -7.42
CA GLN A 102 14.35 -0.44 -8.52
C GLN A 102 15.80 -0.88 -8.32
N HIS A 103 16.57 -0.17 -7.48
CA HIS A 103 17.97 -0.48 -7.24
C HIS A 103 18.14 -1.74 -6.40
N SER A 104 17.32 -1.89 -5.35
CA SER A 104 17.36 -3.02 -4.42
C SER A 104 16.21 -4.03 -4.62
N ASN A 105 15.30 -3.76 -5.56
CA ASN A 105 14.07 -4.51 -5.79
C ASN A 105 13.22 -4.63 -4.50
N THR A 106 13.13 -3.53 -3.75
CA THR A 106 12.43 -3.45 -2.46
C THR A 106 11.20 -2.56 -2.59
N VAL A 107 10.05 -3.07 -2.13
CA VAL A 107 8.83 -2.29 -1.99
C VAL A 107 8.82 -1.65 -0.61
N HIS A 108 8.77 -0.32 -0.60
CA HIS A 108 8.47 0.45 0.60
C HIS A 108 6.96 0.42 0.85
N ILE A 109 6.57 -0.18 1.96
CA ILE A 109 5.16 -0.35 2.32
C ILE A 109 4.64 0.96 2.88
N GLN A 110 3.63 1.55 2.24
CA GLN A 110 2.83 2.62 2.85
C GLN A 110 1.54 2.09 3.47
N THR A 111 0.91 1.11 2.85
CA THR A 111 -0.29 0.46 3.37
C THR A 111 -0.31 -0.99 2.91
N ILE A 112 -0.76 -1.89 3.78
CA ILE A 112 -0.92 -3.30 3.49
C ILE A 112 -2.28 -3.75 4.00
N GLU A 113 -3.04 -4.42 3.13
CA GLU A 113 -4.37 -4.93 3.42
C GLU A 113 -4.49 -6.37 2.90
N SER A 114 -5.32 -7.19 3.55
CA SER A 114 -5.59 -8.55 3.08
C SER A 114 -6.35 -8.55 1.75
N PHE A 115 -6.02 -9.50 0.86
CA PHE A 115 -6.63 -9.62 -0.47
C PHE A 115 -6.78 -11.09 -0.88
N PRO A 116 -7.95 -11.60 -1.28
CA PRO A 116 -9.26 -10.94 -1.24
C PRO A 116 -9.64 -10.65 0.22
N ALA A 117 -10.14 -9.44 0.47
CA ALA A 117 -10.68 -9.09 1.78
C ALA A 117 -11.81 -10.07 2.12
N LYS A 118 -11.72 -10.75 3.26
CA LYS A 118 -12.76 -11.66 3.74
C LYS A 118 -13.94 -10.87 4.29
#